data_AF-H0SZP1-F1
#
_entry.id   AF-H0SZP1-F1
#
_cell.length_a   1.000
_cell.length_b   1.000
_cell.length_c   1.000
_cell.angle_alpha   90.00
_cell.angle_beta   90.00
_cell.angle_gamma   90.00
#
_symmetry.space_group_name_H-M   'P 1'
#
loop_
_entity.id
_entity.type
_entity.pdbx_description
1 polymer ?
#
loop_
_entity_poly.entity_id
_entity_poly.type
_entity_poly.pdbx_seq_one_letter_code
_entity_poly.pdbx_strand_id
1 'polypeptide(L)'
;MKFWTGLLAVVLFLSGVGASQAVVRIADDRGGRIGTYVDKYQGLRSSGEYVIIDGLCASACTIVLGAIPHDKICVTSHANLGFHAAWDFGANGRAVTNPEATQMLYSMYPSPIRRWISQRGGLTPRMIFLKGRELQAMYKPCYMDAQASSPSAPQVAPNAPAISPAAAKASASH
;
A
#
# COMPACT_ATOMS: atom_id res chain seq x y z
N MET A 1 17.02 46.45 -18.81
CA MET A 1 16.61 45.23 -19.55
C MET A 1 17.17 43.92 -18.97
N LYS A 2 18.40 43.86 -18.44
CA LYS A 2 19.07 42.61 -18.01
C LYS A 2 18.75 42.13 -16.57
N PHE A 3 18.10 42.97 -15.77
CA PHE A 3 17.67 42.64 -14.40
C PHE A 3 16.35 41.87 -14.36
N TRP A 4 15.47 42.08 -15.34
CA TRP A 4 14.18 41.39 -15.43
C TRP A 4 14.33 39.92 -15.83
N THR A 5 15.32 39.61 -16.67
CA THR A 5 15.66 38.22 -17.05
C THR A 5 16.23 37.41 -15.89
N GLY A 6 17.00 38.04 -14.99
CA GLY A 6 17.51 37.38 -13.78
C GLY A 6 16.40 37.08 -12.76
N LEU A 7 15.43 37.98 -12.62
CA LEU A 7 14.31 37.83 -11.70
C LEU A 7 13.32 36.73 -12.15
N LEU A 8 13.09 36.61 -13.46
CA LEU A 8 12.30 35.52 -14.06
C LEU A 8 12.92 34.14 -13.84
N ALA A 9 14.25 34.02 -13.94
CA ALA A 9 14.95 32.75 -13.74
C ALA A 9 14.81 32.25 -12.29
N VAL A 10 14.83 33.14 -11.29
CA VAL A 10 14.66 32.77 -9.87
C VAL A 10 13.24 32.25 -9.60
N VAL A 11 12.20 32.90 -10.12
CA VAL A 11 10.80 32.47 -9.91
C VAL A 11 10.51 31.09 -10.53
N LEU A 12 11.14 30.77 -11.67
CA LEU A 12 11.04 29.45 -12.32
C LEU A 12 11.73 28.32 -11.55
N PHE A 13 12.76 28.61 -10.75
CA PHE A 13 13.42 27.60 -9.91
C PHE A 13 12.63 27.26 -8.63
N LEU A 14 11.82 28.19 -8.11
CA LEU A 14 11.02 27.98 -6.89
C LEU A 14 9.74 27.16 -7.11
N SER A 15 9.33 26.90 -8.35
CA SER A 15 8.09 26.18 -8.68
C SER A 15 8.27 24.65 -8.73
N GLY A 16 9.48 24.13 -8.53
CA GLY A 16 9.82 22.72 -8.71
C GLY A 16 9.84 21.85 -7.45
N VAL A 17 9.55 22.39 -6.27
CA VAL A 17 9.52 21.59 -5.02
C VAL A 17 8.18 20.86 -4.93
N GLY A 18 8.11 19.70 -5.59
CA GLY A 18 6.99 18.78 -5.41
C GLY A 18 6.91 18.30 -3.96
N ALA A 19 5.71 18.24 -3.40
CA ALA A 19 5.50 17.71 -2.05
C ALA A 19 6.02 16.26 -1.99
N SER A 20 7.10 16.02 -1.24
CA SER A 20 7.52 14.67 -0.90
C SER A 20 6.51 14.10 0.09
N GLN A 21 5.67 13.16 -0.35
CA GLN A 21 4.84 12.42 0.60
C GLN A 21 5.74 11.45 1.35
N ALA A 22 5.82 11.61 2.67
CA ALA A 22 6.54 10.67 3.51
C ALA A 22 5.81 9.31 3.51
N VAL A 23 6.61 8.24 3.44
CA VAL A 23 6.14 6.86 3.29
C VAL A 23 6.84 6.00 4.33
N VAL A 24 6.05 5.26 5.09
CA VAL A 24 6.55 4.25 6.03
C VAL A 24 6.48 2.88 5.37
N ARG A 25 7.59 2.16 5.40
CA ARG A 25 7.69 0.80 4.88
C ARG A 25 7.77 -0.21 6.03
N ILE A 26 6.88 -1.21 6.00
CA ILE A 26 6.84 -2.34 6.92
C ILE A 26 7.36 -3.57 6.17
N ALA A 27 8.44 -4.19 6.64
CA ALA A 27 9.07 -5.31 5.95
C ALA A 27 9.32 -6.56 6.83
N ASP A 28 9.58 -6.40 8.12
CA ASP A 28 9.74 -7.52 9.05
C ASP A 28 9.27 -7.13 10.46
N ASP A 29 7.97 -6.92 10.59
CA ASP A 29 7.34 -6.52 11.85
C ASP A 29 6.53 -7.71 12.42
N ARG A 30 7.05 -8.32 13.48
CA ARG A 30 6.45 -9.50 14.15
C ARG A 30 5.29 -9.14 15.09
N GLY A 31 5.04 -7.86 15.29
CA GLY A 31 4.09 -7.37 16.28
C GLY A 31 4.70 -7.25 17.69
N GLY A 32 3.82 -7.06 18.67
CA GLY A 32 4.19 -6.80 20.06
C GLY A 32 2.97 -6.42 20.88
N ARG A 33 3.14 -5.56 21.89
CA ARG A 33 2.03 -5.10 22.73
C ARG A 33 1.02 -4.31 21.89
N ILE A 34 -0.25 -4.69 21.94
CA ILE A 34 -1.34 -4.07 21.17
C ILE A 34 -1.35 -2.54 21.33
N GLY A 35 -1.28 -2.04 22.58
CA GLY A 35 -1.30 -0.60 22.86
C GLY A 35 -0.19 0.20 22.14
N THR A 36 1.02 -0.35 22.08
CA THR A 36 2.14 0.28 21.37
C THR A 36 1.85 0.49 19.88
N TYR A 37 1.15 -0.44 19.24
CA TYR A 37 0.77 -0.32 17.84
C TYR A 37 -0.42 0.60 17.62
N VAL A 38 -1.37 0.64 18.57
CA VAL A 38 -2.46 1.62 18.56
C VAL A 38 -1.87 3.04 18.58
N ASP A 39 -0.96 3.33 19.52
CA ASP A 39 -0.33 4.65 19.64
C ASP A 39 0.51 4.99 18.39
N LYS A 40 1.33 4.05 17.94
CA LYS A 40 2.15 4.18 16.71
C LYS A 40 1.29 4.55 15.50
N TYR A 41 0.20 3.84 15.26
CA TYR A 41 -0.62 4.06 14.07
C TYR A 41 -1.58 5.24 14.21
N GLN A 42 -1.92 5.69 15.41
CA GLN A 42 -2.58 6.99 15.61
C GLN A 42 -1.66 8.15 15.19
N GLY A 43 -0.38 8.10 15.58
CA GLY A 43 0.61 9.08 15.12
C GLY A 43 0.75 9.08 13.60
N LEU A 44 0.90 7.89 13.01
CA LEU A 44 1.04 7.74 11.56
C LEU A 44 -0.21 8.17 10.78
N ARG A 45 -1.40 7.87 11.29
CA ARG A 45 -2.66 8.36 10.72
C ARG A 45 -2.71 9.89 10.72
N SER A 46 -2.25 10.51 11.81
CA SER A 46 -2.27 11.97 11.99
C SER A 46 -1.25 12.68 11.10
N SER A 47 -0.10 12.06 10.81
CA SER A 47 0.88 12.61 9.85
C SER A 47 0.39 12.52 8.41
N GLY A 48 -0.54 11.61 8.11
CA GLY A 48 -1.09 11.42 6.78
C GLY A 48 -0.12 10.73 5.81
N GLU A 49 0.93 10.10 6.32
CA GLU A 49 1.89 9.32 5.55
C GLU A 49 1.24 8.08 4.91
N TYR A 50 1.87 7.62 3.83
CA TYR A 50 1.49 6.35 3.20
C TYR A 50 2.20 5.18 3.85
N VAL A 51 1.57 4.00 3.77
CA VAL A 51 2.15 2.75 4.25
C VAL A 51 2.37 1.79 3.09
N ILE A 52 3.61 1.35 2.94
CA ILE A 52 3.98 0.22 2.09
C ILE A 52 4.16 -1.01 2.99
N ILE A 53 3.39 -2.07 2.74
CA ILE A 53 3.64 -3.38 3.33
C ILE A 53 4.45 -4.19 2.33
N ASP A 54 5.73 -4.42 2.62
CA ASP A 54 6.70 -5.11 1.77
C ASP A 54 7.46 -6.19 2.53
N GLY A 55 6.69 -7.11 3.11
CA GLY A 55 7.20 -8.24 3.88
C GLY A 55 6.26 -8.64 5.01
N LEU A 56 6.82 -9.17 6.10
CA LEU A 56 6.05 -9.63 7.24
C LEU A 56 5.44 -8.46 8.02
N CYS A 57 4.14 -8.54 8.26
CA CYS A 57 3.44 -7.74 9.26
C CYS A 57 2.50 -8.68 10.04
N ALA A 58 2.90 -9.06 11.25
CA ALA A 58 2.22 -10.07 12.05
C ALA A 58 1.63 -9.50 13.35
N SER A 59 0.62 -10.18 13.87
CA SER A 59 0.05 -9.89 15.18
C SER A 59 -0.39 -8.41 15.28
N ALA A 60 0.00 -7.68 16.33
CA ALA A 60 -0.32 -6.27 16.52
C ALA A 60 0.10 -5.35 15.34
N CYS A 61 1.10 -5.71 14.52
CA CYS A 61 1.43 -4.93 13.32
C CYS A 61 0.21 -4.78 12.38
N THR A 62 -0.60 -5.82 12.27
CA THR A 62 -1.77 -5.83 11.38
C THR A 62 -2.88 -4.85 11.77
N ILE A 63 -2.79 -4.21 12.95
CA ILE A 63 -3.67 -3.10 13.35
C ILE A 63 -3.60 -1.95 12.33
N VAL A 64 -2.48 -1.82 11.60
CA VAL A 64 -2.32 -0.86 10.50
C VAL A 64 -3.47 -0.88 9.50
N LEU A 65 -4.06 -2.07 9.26
CA LEU A 65 -5.13 -2.31 8.29
C LEU A 65 -6.46 -1.65 8.68
N GLY A 66 -6.68 -1.38 9.97
CA GLY A 66 -7.85 -0.66 10.48
C GLY A 66 -7.54 0.78 10.91
N ALA A 67 -6.29 1.06 11.26
CA ALA A 67 -5.87 2.38 11.74
C ALA A 67 -5.62 3.37 10.61
N ILE A 68 -5.00 2.93 9.50
CA ILE A 68 -4.63 3.78 8.37
C ILE A 68 -5.72 3.73 7.28
N PRO A 69 -6.07 4.86 6.64
CA PRO A 69 -7.01 4.86 5.52
C PRO A 69 -6.61 3.85 4.43
N HIS A 70 -7.60 3.12 3.91
CA HIS A 70 -7.37 2.02 2.97
C HIS A 70 -6.62 2.46 1.70
N ASP A 71 -6.92 3.66 1.21
CA ASP A 71 -6.29 4.29 0.04
C ASP A 71 -4.85 4.77 0.29
N LYS A 72 -4.42 4.81 1.55
CA LYS A 72 -3.04 5.12 1.96
C LYS A 72 -2.19 3.88 2.26
N ILE A 73 -2.75 2.69 2.08
CA ILE A 73 -2.02 1.42 2.22
C ILE A 73 -1.84 0.82 0.82
N CYS A 74 -0.62 0.46 0.47
CA CYS A 74 -0.36 -0.43 -0.66
C CYS A 74 0.47 -1.64 -0.21
N VAL A 75 0.34 -2.72 -0.96
CA VAL A 75 1.03 -4.00 -0.69
C VAL A 75 1.93 -4.36 -1.85
N THR A 76 3.11 -4.91 -1.56
CA THR A 76 4.01 -5.44 -2.60
C THR A 76 3.76 -6.92 -2.84
N SER A 77 4.49 -7.50 -3.79
CA SER A 77 4.52 -8.95 -4.00
C SER A 77 5.09 -9.76 -2.80
N HIS A 78 5.90 -9.14 -1.93
CA HIS A 78 6.46 -9.79 -0.74
C HIS A 78 5.56 -9.67 0.51
N ALA A 79 4.49 -8.88 0.45
CA ALA A 79 3.60 -8.63 1.59
C ALA A 79 3.01 -9.94 2.16
N ASN A 80 3.14 -10.12 3.47
CA ASN A 80 2.69 -11.29 4.19
C ASN A 80 2.09 -10.91 5.54
N LEU A 81 0.76 -10.95 5.64
CA LEU A 81 0.03 -10.57 6.86
C LEU A 81 -0.21 -11.79 7.74
N GLY A 82 0.32 -11.78 8.97
CA GLY A 82 0.18 -12.87 9.94
C GLY A 82 -0.86 -12.60 11.02
N PHE A 83 -1.88 -13.45 11.11
CA PHE A 83 -2.96 -13.32 12.09
C PHE A 83 -2.97 -14.50 13.05
N HIS A 84 -3.11 -14.23 14.35
CA HIS A 84 -3.24 -15.24 15.40
C HIS A 84 -3.94 -14.64 16.64
N ALA A 85 -4.31 -15.48 17.60
CA ALA A 85 -4.88 -15.07 18.88
C ALA A 85 -3.85 -14.33 19.74
N ALA A 86 -4.25 -13.24 20.38
CA ALA A 86 -3.40 -12.54 21.34
C ALA A 86 -3.09 -13.46 22.53
N TRP A 87 -1.94 -13.24 23.16
CA TRP A 87 -1.46 -14.08 24.25
C TRP A 87 -0.68 -13.24 25.27
N ASP A 88 -0.62 -13.75 26.49
CA ASP A 88 0.22 -13.26 27.59
C ASP A 88 1.18 -14.35 28.05
N PHE A 89 2.18 -13.98 28.84
CA PHE A 89 3.05 -14.94 29.50
C PHE A 89 2.31 -15.56 30.69
N GLY A 90 2.11 -16.88 30.65
CA GLY A 90 1.63 -17.65 31.79
C GLY A 90 2.68 -17.78 32.89
N ALA A 91 2.30 -18.40 34.02
CA ALA A 91 3.18 -18.56 35.20
C ALA A 91 4.50 -19.30 34.91
N ASN A 92 4.56 -20.10 33.84
CA ASN A 92 5.75 -20.82 33.39
C ASN A 92 6.53 -20.11 32.26
N GLY A 93 6.20 -18.84 31.97
CA GLY A 93 6.79 -18.08 30.88
C GLY A 93 6.36 -18.52 29.47
N ARG A 94 5.40 -19.44 29.33
CA ARG A 94 4.87 -19.84 28.03
C ARG A 94 3.72 -18.93 27.61
N ALA A 95 3.56 -18.74 26.32
CA ALA A 95 2.42 -18.02 25.77
C ALA A 95 1.10 -18.73 26.10
N VAL A 96 0.15 -17.99 26.68
CA VAL A 96 -1.22 -18.42 26.96
C VAL A 96 -2.16 -17.46 26.26
N THR A 97 -3.13 -17.98 25.51
CA THR A 97 -4.10 -17.15 24.80
C THR A 97 -4.87 -16.25 25.77
N ASN A 98 -5.00 -14.98 25.40
CA ASN A 98 -5.82 -14.00 26.09
C ASN A 98 -7.07 -13.74 25.21
N PRO A 99 -8.26 -14.26 25.59
CA PRO A 99 -9.50 -14.10 24.83
C PRO A 99 -9.92 -12.63 24.67
N GLU A 100 -9.78 -11.82 25.71
CA GLU A 100 -10.18 -10.41 25.72
C GLU A 100 -9.31 -9.59 24.76
N ALA A 101 -7.99 -9.77 24.83
CA ALA A 101 -7.04 -9.13 23.92
C ALA A 101 -7.20 -9.66 22.48
N THR A 102 -7.56 -10.94 22.32
CA THR A 102 -7.86 -11.52 21.00
C THR A 102 -9.09 -10.85 20.39
N GLN A 103 -10.16 -10.69 21.16
CA GLN A 103 -11.37 -10.00 20.72
C GLN A 103 -11.09 -8.52 20.44
N MET A 104 -10.29 -7.87 21.28
CA MET A 104 -9.85 -6.49 21.08
C MET A 104 -9.11 -6.35 19.74
N LEU A 105 -8.06 -7.15 19.50
CA LEU A 105 -7.31 -7.15 18.24
C LEU A 105 -8.22 -7.42 17.04
N TYR A 106 -9.09 -8.43 17.13
CA TYR A 106 -10.01 -8.80 16.06
C TYR A 106 -10.99 -7.66 15.70
N SER A 107 -11.45 -6.91 16.71
CA SER A 107 -12.39 -5.81 16.53
C SER A 107 -11.80 -4.61 15.76
N MET A 108 -10.47 -4.46 15.76
CA MET A 108 -9.76 -3.40 15.03
C MET A 108 -9.67 -3.68 13.53
N TYR A 109 -9.89 -4.91 13.08
CA TYR A 109 -9.75 -5.25 11.67
C TYR A 109 -10.94 -4.80 10.81
N PRO A 110 -10.68 -4.32 9.57
CA PRO A 110 -11.75 -3.99 8.65
C PRO A 110 -12.56 -5.23 8.26
N SER A 111 -13.82 -5.04 7.87
CA SER A 111 -14.75 -6.13 7.59
C SER A 111 -14.25 -7.20 6.59
N PRO A 112 -13.54 -6.86 5.49
CA PRO A 112 -12.96 -7.87 4.59
C PRO A 112 -11.96 -8.80 5.31
N ILE A 113 -11.10 -8.25 6.16
CA ILE A 113 -10.11 -9.01 6.93
C ILE A 113 -10.81 -9.88 7.97
N ARG A 114 -11.78 -9.34 8.71
CA ARG A 114 -12.57 -10.14 9.68
C ARG A 114 -13.26 -11.33 9.01
N ARG A 115 -13.90 -11.12 7.85
CA ARG A 115 -14.52 -12.21 7.07
C ARG A 115 -13.50 -13.25 6.61
N TRP A 116 -12.34 -12.81 6.13
CA TRP A 116 -11.28 -13.71 5.69
C TRP A 116 -10.74 -14.59 6.84
N ILE A 117 -10.56 -13.98 8.01
CA ILE A 117 -10.14 -14.67 9.25
C ILE A 117 -11.23 -15.65 9.73
N SER A 118 -12.50 -15.23 9.76
CA SER A 118 -13.59 -16.08 10.27
C SER A 118 -13.81 -17.32 9.40
N GLN A 119 -13.66 -17.21 8.08
CA GLN A 119 -13.68 -18.33 7.14
C GLN A 119 -12.57 -19.36 7.39
N ARG A 120 -11.53 -19.00 8.16
CA ARG A 120 -10.39 -19.85 8.52
C ARG A 120 -10.40 -20.29 9.98
N GLY A 121 -11.54 -20.16 10.65
CA GLY A 121 -11.71 -20.60 12.04
C GLY A 121 -11.38 -19.55 13.09
N GLY A 122 -11.19 -18.29 12.69
CA GLY A 122 -10.94 -17.19 13.63
C GLY A 122 -9.48 -17.01 14.01
N LEU A 123 -9.23 -16.15 15.00
CA LEU A 123 -7.91 -15.98 15.60
C LEU A 123 -7.65 -17.12 16.58
N THR A 124 -6.71 -17.99 16.25
CA THR A 124 -6.28 -19.13 17.08
C THR A 124 -4.80 -18.99 17.43
N PRO A 125 -4.23 -19.80 18.35
CA PRO A 125 -2.79 -19.81 18.61
C PRO A 125 -1.95 -20.08 17.35
N ARG A 126 -2.52 -20.78 16.36
CA ARG A 126 -1.86 -21.03 15.08
C ARG A 126 -1.97 -19.79 14.21
N MET A 127 -0.81 -19.31 13.76
CA MET A 127 -0.76 -18.21 12.79
C MET A 127 -1.29 -18.64 11.43
N ILE A 128 -2.15 -17.80 10.84
CA ILE A 128 -2.62 -17.89 9.46
C ILE A 128 -2.09 -16.69 8.67
N PHE A 129 -1.84 -16.89 7.37
CA PHE A 129 -1.20 -15.89 6.53
C PHE A 129 -2.07 -15.48 5.34
N LEU A 130 -2.23 -14.17 5.14
CA LEU A 130 -2.84 -13.57 3.95
C LEU A 130 -1.74 -12.91 3.10
N LYS A 131 -1.59 -13.36 1.86
CA LYS A 131 -0.52 -12.92 0.94
C LYS A 131 -0.89 -13.14 -0.53
N GLY A 132 -0.07 -12.61 -1.43
CA GLY A 132 -0.19 -12.81 -2.87
C GLY A 132 -1.53 -12.31 -3.43
N ARG A 133 -2.10 -13.05 -4.39
CA ARG A 133 -3.33 -12.65 -5.10
C ARG A 133 -4.52 -12.38 -4.17
N GLU A 134 -4.65 -13.15 -3.09
CA GLU A 134 -5.75 -12.97 -2.14
C GLU A 134 -5.63 -11.64 -1.38
N LEU A 135 -4.41 -11.27 -0.98
CA LEU A 135 -4.14 -9.97 -0.38
C LEU A 135 -4.33 -8.82 -1.39
N GLN A 136 -3.82 -9.01 -2.61
CA GLN A 136 -3.91 -8.02 -3.69
C GLN A 136 -5.36 -7.82 -4.19
N ALA A 137 -6.26 -8.77 -3.95
CA ALA A 137 -7.69 -8.58 -4.17
C ALA A 137 -8.34 -7.64 -3.14
N MET A 138 -7.68 -7.41 -2.00
CA MET A 138 -8.18 -6.55 -0.91
C MET A 138 -7.47 -5.20 -0.81
N TYR A 139 -6.20 -5.12 -1.22
CA TYR A 139 -5.38 -3.92 -1.16
C TYR A 139 -4.65 -3.68 -2.49
N LYS A 140 -4.51 -2.41 -2.88
CA LYS A 140 -3.87 -2.05 -4.16
C LYS A 140 -2.37 -2.43 -4.14
N PRO A 141 -1.82 -2.94 -5.25
CA PRO A 141 -0.38 -3.06 -5.41
C PRO A 141 0.31 -1.70 -5.31
N CYS A 142 1.52 -1.66 -4.74
CA CYS A 142 2.33 -0.45 -4.76
C CYS A 142 2.77 -0.11 -6.19
N TYR A 143 2.95 1.19 -6.50
CA TYR A 143 3.20 1.68 -7.87
C TYR A 143 4.37 0.99 -8.60
N MET A 144 5.45 0.64 -7.88
CA MET A 144 6.59 -0.08 -8.45
C MET A 144 6.26 -1.56 -8.74
N ASP A 145 5.51 -2.25 -7.88
CA ASP A 145 5.03 -3.61 -8.14
C ASP A 145 3.98 -3.66 -9.26
N ALA A 146 3.12 -2.64 -9.34
CA ALA A 146 2.10 -2.52 -10.39
C ALA A 146 2.74 -2.39 -11.78
N GLN A 147 3.85 -1.64 -11.89
CA GLN A 147 4.61 -1.53 -13.13
C GLN A 147 5.32 -2.83 -13.49
N ALA A 148 5.93 -3.52 -12.53
CA ALA A 148 6.60 -4.80 -12.76
C ALA A 148 5.61 -5.92 -13.16
N SER A 149 4.35 -5.83 -12.72
CA SER A 149 3.31 -6.84 -12.97
C SER A 149 2.43 -6.57 -14.19
N SER A 150 2.53 -5.37 -14.79
CA SER A 150 1.75 -5.03 -15.98
C SER A 150 2.38 -5.69 -17.22
N PRO A 151 1.61 -6.33 -18.11
CA PRO A 151 2.13 -6.71 -19.41
C PRO A 151 2.64 -5.45 -20.10
N SER A 152 3.88 -5.49 -20.61
CA SER A 152 4.48 -4.34 -21.27
C SER A 152 3.52 -3.81 -22.32
N ALA A 153 3.07 -2.55 -22.17
CA ALA A 153 2.31 -1.90 -23.22
C ALA A 153 3.12 -1.98 -24.52
N PRO A 154 2.49 -2.20 -25.69
CA PRO A 154 3.20 -2.14 -26.95
C PRO A 154 3.90 -0.78 -27.02
N GLN A 155 5.22 -0.78 -27.06
CA GLN A 155 5.97 0.45 -27.29
C GLN A 155 5.59 0.95 -28.68
N VAL A 156 4.74 1.96 -28.76
CA VAL A 156 4.56 2.73 -29.99
C VAL A 156 5.87 3.44 -30.21
N ALA A 157 6.71 2.89 -31.07
CA ALA A 157 7.98 3.49 -31.45
C ALA A 157 7.72 4.90 -32.02
N PRO A 158 8.38 5.94 -31.50
CA PRO A 158 8.34 7.24 -32.15
C PRO A 158 9.25 7.13 -33.37
N ASN A 159 8.66 6.98 -34.55
CA ASN A 159 9.12 7.47 -35.85
C ASN A 159 8.57 6.59 -36.97
N ALA A 160 7.32 6.87 -37.37
CA ALA A 160 6.93 6.71 -38.77
C ALA A 160 6.52 8.10 -39.26
N PRO A 161 7.15 8.66 -40.32
CA PRO A 161 6.70 9.93 -40.87
C PRO A 161 5.28 9.78 -41.40
N ALA A 162 4.41 10.71 -41.00
CA ALA A 162 3.06 10.80 -41.54
C ALA A 162 3.13 11.08 -43.04
N ILE A 163 2.66 10.13 -43.85
CA ILE A 163 2.42 10.36 -45.27
C ILE A 163 1.13 11.19 -45.35
N SER A 164 1.26 12.49 -45.64
CA SER A 164 0.12 13.34 -46.00
C SER A 164 -0.52 12.84 -47.29
N PRO A 165 -1.85 12.63 -47.35
CA PRO A 165 -2.54 12.49 -48.62
C PRO A 165 -2.68 13.88 -49.24
N ALA A 166 -1.78 14.20 -50.17
CA ALA A 166 -1.99 15.32 -51.08
C ALA A 166 -3.14 15.00 -52.04
N ALA A 167 -3.96 16.03 -52.26
CA ALA A 167 -5.15 16.06 -53.09
C ALA A 167 -5.04 15.37 -54.46
N ALA A 168 -6.08 14.61 -54.82
CA ALA A 168 -6.43 14.33 -56.21
C ALA A 168 -7.87 14.80 -56.46
N LYS A 169 -7.99 16.00 -57.04
CA LYS A 169 -9.18 16.46 -57.79
C LYS A 169 -8.85 16.38 -59.27
N ALA A 170 -9.58 15.56 -60.02
CA ALA A 170 -9.90 15.69 -61.46
C ALA A 170 -10.91 14.56 -61.78
N SER A 171 -12.21 14.86 -62.00
CA SER A 171 -12.84 15.28 -63.25
C SER A 171 -12.83 14.19 -64.33
N ALA A 172 -13.99 13.57 -64.59
CA ALA A 172 -14.45 13.21 -65.94
C ALA A 172 -15.93 12.80 -65.90
N SER A 173 -16.72 13.53 -66.68
CA SER A 173 -18.11 13.28 -67.06
C SER A 173 -18.24 12.04 -67.97
N HIS A 174 -19.37 11.34 -67.88
CA HIS A 174 -20.25 10.98 -69.00
C HIS A 174 -21.58 10.44 -68.48
#